data_AF-U2KRY3-F1
#
_entry.id   AF-U2KRY3-F1
#
_cell.length_a   1.000
_cell.length_b   1.000
_cell.length_c   1.000
_cell.angle_alpha   90.00
_cell.angle_beta   90.00
_cell.angle_gamma   90.00
#
_symmetry.space_group_name_H-M   'P 1'
#
loop_
_entity.id
_entity.type
_entity.pdbx_description
1 polymer ?
#
loop_
_entity_poly.entity_id
_entity_poly.type
_entity_poly.pdbx_seq_one_letter_code
_entity_poly.pdbx_strand_id
1 'polypeptide(L)'
;MHQCNDAYSTDAFDENLPMHYGSLHEPLPEITTKNSSKNTSYISSENSSHLPIHEDKGLYTMGGLEGGNKKIKSYQSCLEELRESTGYNEHMELGNKNIARTYDEIIRVLADVMILNADDTVTINQTKLPAYIVQERFRSLDSSHMEYLVNALPDNEAKIRNVRAFILTAAYNAPSNMDAYYTALVSYDMREGGL
;
A
#
# COMPACT_ATOMS: atom_id res chain seq x y z
N MET A 1 -37.46 -67.23 26.11
CA MET A 1 -37.82 -65.86 25.70
C MET A 1 -36.84 -64.95 26.43
N HIS A 2 -35.96 -64.13 25.85
CA HIS A 2 -35.91 -63.44 24.56
C HIS A 2 -34.47 -63.36 24.03
N GLN A 3 -34.35 -63.25 22.70
CA GLN A 3 -33.16 -62.95 21.91
C GLN A 3 -32.79 -61.45 21.92
N CYS A 4 -31.61 -61.16 21.37
CA CYS A 4 -31.14 -59.96 20.62
C CYS A 4 -29.82 -59.41 21.20
N ASN A 5 -28.81 -58.98 20.44
CA ASN A 5 -28.38 -59.12 19.04
C ASN A 5 -26.92 -58.62 19.00
N ASP A 6 -26.10 -59.18 18.11
CA ASP A 6 -24.70 -58.81 17.89
C ASP A 6 -24.55 -57.36 17.39
N ALA A 7 -23.64 -56.60 18.00
CA ALA A 7 -23.22 -55.30 17.52
C ALA A 7 -22.04 -55.45 16.56
N TYR A 8 -22.29 -55.21 15.26
CA TYR A 8 -21.27 -55.04 14.23
C TYR A 8 -20.48 -53.76 14.49
N SER A 9 -19.21 -53.90 14.88
CA SER A 9 -18.22 -52.81 14.86
C SER A 9 -17.78 -52.59 13.42
N THR A 10 -18.05 -51.41 12.86
CA THR A 10 -17.60 -51.03 11.51
C THR A 10 -16.51 -49.99 11.66
N ASP A 11 -15.27 -50.38 11.38
CA ASP A 11 -14.11 -49.49 11.36
C ASP A 11 -14.19 -48.57 10.14
N ALA A 12 -14.28 -47.27 10.36
CA ALA A 12 -14.37 -46.24 9.30
C ALA A 12 -12.99 -45.81 8.80
N PHE A 13 -12.14 -46.77 8.42
CA PHE A 13 -10.88 -46.53 7.73
C PHE A 13 -10.88 -47.26 6.38
N ASP A 14 -11.80 -46.89 5.49
CA ASP A 14 -11.63 -47.09 4.05
C ASP A 14 -12.73 -46.35 3.31
N GLU A 15 -12.45 -45.12 2.89
CA GLU A 15 -13.06 -44.49 1.71
C GLU A 15 -12.46 -43.08 1.52
N ASN A 16 -11.28 -43.02 0.90
CA ASN A 16 -10.87 -41.87 0.09
C ASN A 16 -10.00 -42.40 -1.04
N LEU A 17 -10.63 -42.71 -2.18
CA LEU A 17 -9.94 -43.02 -3.42
C LEU A 17 -9.17 -41.77 -3.91
N PRO A 18 -7.98 -41.92 -4.52
CA PRO A 18 -7.13 -40.79 -4.88
C PRO A 18 -7.74 -39.99 -6.03
N MET A 19 -8.08 -38.73 -5.78
CA MET A 19 -8.47 -37.80 -6.83
C MET A 19 -7.26 -37.49 -7.72
N HIS A 20 -7.34 -37.98 -8.96
CA HIS A 20 -6.58 -37.63 -10.16
C HIS A 20 -5.46 -36.58 -10.00
N TYR A 21 -4.22 -37.04 -10.22
CA TYR A 21 -3.11 -36.20 -10.68
C TYR A 21 -3.49 -35.61 -12.05
N GLY A 22 -4.06 -34.41 -12.04
CA GLY A 22 -4.13 -33.55 -13.22
C GLY A 22 -2.73 -33.03 -13.53
N SER A 23 -2.03 -33.69 -14.44
CA SER A 23 -0.89 -33.08 -15.12
C SER A 23 -1.40 -31.97 -16.04
N LEU A 24 -1.32 -30.72 -15.58
CA LEU A 24 -1.26 -29.56 -16.47
C LEU A 24 -0.09 -28.69 -16.02
N HIS A 25 1.10 -29.06 -16.48
CA HIS A 25 2.17 -28.11 -16.72
C HIS A 25 1.71 -27.24 -17.90
N GLU A 26 1.13 -26.08 -17.62
CA GLU A 26 1.21 -24.97 -18.57
C GLU A 26 2.43 -24.12 -18.17
N PRO A 27 3.44 -23.97 -19.05
CA PRO A 27 4.48 -22.98 -18.81
C PRO A 27 3.87 -21.58 -18.87
N LEU A 28 4.31 -20.72 -17.94
CA LEU A 28 4.01 -19.28 -17.94
C LEU A 28 4.28 -18.68 -19.34
N PRO A 29 3.41 -17.78 -19.84
CA PRO A 29 3.60 -17.17 -21.15
C PRO A 29 4.91 -16.39 -21.20
N GLU A 30 5.69 -16.61 -22.27
CA GLU A 30 6.90 -15.85 -22.58
C GLU A 30 6.58 -14.36 -22.71
N ILE A 31 7.25 -13.51 -21.93
CA ILE A 31 7.24 -12.06 -22.11
C ILE A 31 8.06 -11.67 -23.35
N THR A 32 7.54 -11.91 -24.54
CA THR A 32 8.16 -11.38 -25.76
C THR A 32 7.92 -9.87 -25.83
N THR A 33 8.98 -9.11 -25.57
CA THR A 33 8.99 -7.65 -25.77
C THR A 33 8.84 -7.36 -27.27
N LYS A 34 7.62 -7.02 -27.70
CA LYS A 34 7.40 -6.35 -28.99
C LYS A 34 6.71 -5.02 -28.74
N ASN A 35 7.55 -4.00 -28.66
CA ASN A 35 7.20 -2.60 -28.87
C ASN A 35 6.56 -2.43 -30.25
N SER A 36 5.24 -2.21 -30.29
CA SER A 36 4.58 -1.69 -31.49
C SER A 36 3.81 -0.43 -31.12
N SER A 37 4.44 0.71 -31.40
CA SER A 37 3.83 2.03 -31.38
C SER A 37 2.82 2.14 -32.51
N LYS A 38 1.52 1.90 -32.24
CA LYS A 38 0.43 2.40 -33.09
C LYS A 38 -0.72 2.87 -32.20
N ASN A 39 -0.72 4.17 -31.97
CA ASN A 39 -1.82 4.91 -31.40
C ASN A 39 -2.95 4.91 -32.44
N THR A 40 -4.05 4.19 -32.19
CA THR A 40 -5.28 4.33 -32.96
C THR A 40 -6.37 4.83 -32.04
N SER A 41 -6.83 6.03 -32.35
CA SER A 41 -8.00 6.72 -31.82
C SER A 41 -9.27 5.88 -31.95
N TYR A 42 -10.35 6.39 -31.33
CA TYR A 42 -11.75 5.93 -31.35
C TYR A 42 -12.12 4.93 -30.25
N ILE A 43 -12.40 5.44 -29.05
CA ILE A 43 -13.40 4.82 -28.18
C ILE A 43 -14.65 5.69 -28.24
N SER A 44 -15.67 5.09 -28.83
CA SER A 44 -17.04 5.53 -28.98
C SER A 44 -17.69 5.82 -27.63
N SER A 45 -18.39 6.95 -27.59
CA SER A 45 -19.41 7.26 -26.60
C SER A 45 -20.54 6.25 -26.73
N GLU A 46 -20.85 5.52 -25.65
CA GLU A 46 -22.23 5.21 -25.21
C GLU A 46 -22.22 4.36 -23.93
N ASN A 47 -22.75 4.98 -22.86
CA ASN A 47 -23.53 4.39 -21.76
C ASN A 47 -22.86 3.40 -20.80
N SER A 48 -22.14 3.92 -19.80
CA SER A 48 -22.10 3.30 -18.47
C SER A 48 -22.82 4.20 -17.48
N SER A 49 -24.02 3.79 -17.09
CA SER A 49 -24.79 4.37 -15.99
C SER A 49 -24.16 3.94 -14.66
N HIS A 50 -23.10 4.63 -14.24
CA HIS A 50 -22.68 4.64 -12.85
C HIS A 50 -23.04 6.01 -12.25
N LEU A 51 -23.77 5.95 -11.13
CA LEU A 51 -24.43 7.04 -10.43
C LEU A 51 -23.52 8.25 -10.22
N PRO A 52 -24.03 9.50 -10.28
CA PRO A 52 -23.24 10.67 -9.94
C PRO A 52 -22.84 10.55 -8.47
N ILE A 53 -21.54 10.45 -8.19
CA ILE A 53 -21.03 10.67 -6.85
C ILE A 53 -21.41 12.12 -6.54
N HIS A 54 -22.39 12.27 -5.66
CA HIS A 54 -22.67 13.53 -4.98
C HIS A 54 -21.34 14.10 -4.52
N GLU A 55 -20.95 15.27 -5.03
CA GLU A 55 -19.89 16.06 -4.45
C GLU A 55 -20.29 16.31 -3.00
N ASP A 56 -19.75 15.51 -2.07
CA ASP A 56 -19.79 15.82 -0.65
C ASP A 56 -18.88 17.03 -0.45
N LYS A 57 -19.45 18.22 -0.67
CA LYS A 57 -18.86 19.53 -0.36
C LYS A 57 -18.92 19.76 1.15
N GLY A 58 -18.35 18.85 1.92
CA GLY A 58 -18.51 18.80 3.36
C GLY A 58 -17.19 18.56 4.08
N LEU A 59 -16.19 19.43 3.92
CA LEU A 59 -15.12 19.64 4.93
C LEU A 59 -14.27 20.93 4.71
N TYR A 60 -14.73 21.91 3.93
CA TYR A 60 -14.13 23.24 3.91
C TYR A 60 -14.74 24.10 5.01
N THR A 61 -14.31 23.87 6.24
CA THR A 61 -14.49 24.86 7.32
C THR A 61 -13.16 25.08 8.01
N MET A 62 -12.29 25.84 7.36
CA MET A 62 -11.39 26.76 8.04
C MET A 62 -11.44 28.12 7.33
N GLY A 63 -12.31 28.98 7.86
CA GLY A 63 -12.09 30.42 8.02
C GLY A 63 -11.97 31.30 6.78
N GLY A 64 -13.03 32.07 6.52
CA GLY A 64 -12.93 33.49 6.17
C GLY A 64 -12.43 33.83 4.76
N LEU A 65 -13.33 34.39 3.95
CA LEU A 65 -12.96 35.27 2.84
C LEU A 65 -12.24 36.50 3.41
N GLU A 66 -10.92 36.49 3.42
CA GLU A 66 -10.10 37.69 3.62
C GLU A 66 -8.78 37.49 2.90
N GLY A 67 -8.31 38.53 2.21
CA GLY A 67 -7.01 38.58 1.52
C GLY A 67 -5.84 38.54 2.52
N GLY A 68 -5.69 37.42 3.22
CA GLY A 68 -4.64 37.15 4.19
C GLY A 68 -3.55 36.29 3.59
N ASN A 69 -2.30 36.70 3.81
CA ASN A 69 -1.10 35.92 3.46
C ASN A 69 -1.31 34.44 3.82
N LYS A 70 -1.42 33.56 2.82
CA LYS A 70 -1.43 32.10 3.04
C LYS A 70 -0.19 31.78 3.86
N LYS A 71 -0.37 31.44 5.14
CA LYS A 71 0.74 31.13 6.05
C LYS A 71 1.39 29.85 5.52
N ILE A 72 2.50 30.02 4.79
CA ILE A 72 3.29 28.91 4.27
C ILE A 72 3.70 28.06 5.49
N LYS A 73 3.35 26.76 5.48
CA LYS A 73 3.82 25.84 6.51
C LYS A 73 5.34 25.76 6.42
N SER A 74 6.02 25.92 7.55
CA SER A 74 7.47 25.74 7.58
C SER A 74 7.81 24.26 7.41
N TYR A 75 8.96 23.98 6.81
CA TYR A 75 9.48 22.60 6.68
C TYR A 75 9.55 21.89 8.04
N GLN A 76 9.94 22.60 9.10
CA GLN A 76 9.94 22.05 10.46
C GLN A 76 8.55 21.64 10.92
N SER A 77 7.52 22.45 10.65
CA SER A 77 6.14 22.09 11.00
C SER A 77 5.69 20.82 10.30
N CYS A 78 6.10 20.62 9.04
CA CYS A 78 5.79 19.40 8.29
C CYS A 78 6.53 18.17 8.83
N LEU A 79 7.78 18.32 9.28
CA LEU A 79 8.51 17.24 9.93
C LEU A 79 7.82 16.79 11.22
N GLU A 80 7.44 17.74 12.08
CA GLU A 80 6.77 17.41 13.35
C GLU A 80 5.39 16.78 13.11
N GLU A 81 4.59 17.33 12.17
CA GLU A 81 3.29 16.76 11.76
C GLU A 81 3.42 15.29 11.35
N LEU A 82 4.43 14.97 10.54
CA LEU A 82 4.69 13.59 10.13
C LEU A 82 5.21 12.74 11.28
N ARG A 83 6.16 13.21 12.09
CA ARG A 83 6.72 12.45 13.23
C ARG A 83 5.67 12.03 14.25
N GLU A 84 4.70 12.92 14.50
CA GLU A 84 3.59 12.66 15.41
C GLU A 84 2.66 11.57 14.91
N SER A 85 2.37 11.50 13.60
CA SER A 85 1.47 10.48 13.07
C SER A 85 2.17 9.14 12.82
N THR A 86 3.47 9.15 12.51
CA THR A 86 4.21 8.01 11.93
C THR A 86 4.79 7.02 12.93
N GLY A 87 4.66 7.21 14.23
CA GLY A 87 5.29 6.32 15.23
C GLY A 87 6.80 6.58 15.43
N TYR A 88 7.33 7.71 14.95
CA TYR A 88 8.76 8.04 15.04
C TYR A 88 9.21 8.26 16.48
N ASN A 89 8.39 8.93 17.29
CA ASN A 89 8.74 9.32 18.66
C ASN A 89 8.91 8.10 19.56
N GLU A 90 8.06 7.08 19.39
CA GLU A 90 8.10 5.82 20.13
C GLU A 90 9.42 5.09 19.90
N HIS A 91 9.91 5.02 18.67
CA HIS A 91 11.20 4.42 18.37
C HIS A 91 12.38 5.21 18.95
N MET A 92 12.27 6.53 19.01
CA MET A 92 13.26 7.38 19.68
C MET A 92 13.30 7.13 21.19
N GLU A 93 12.14 7.02 21.84
CA GLU A 93 12.01 6.75 23.28
C GLU A 93 12.53 5.37 23.66
N LEU A 94 12.23 4.35 22.84
CA LEU A 94 12.70 2.98 23.05
C LEU A 94 14.19 2.79 22.74
N GLY A 95 14.86 3.81 22.18
CA GLY A 95 16.28 3.75 21.84
C GLY A 95 16.60 2.97 20.56
N ASN A 96 15.60 2.74 19.69
CA ASN A 96 15.74 2.04 18.41
C ASN A 96 16.37 2.94 17.35
N LYS A 97 17.62 3.38 17.60
CA LYS A 97 18.33 4.41 16.81
C LYS A 97 18.44 4.09 15.31
N ASN A 98 18.55 2.82 14.95
CA ASN A 98 18.64 2.43 13.54
C ASN A 98 17.30 2.60 12.82
N ILE A 99 16.21 2.14 13.43
CA ILE A 99 14.86 2.29 12.89
C ILE A 99 14.49 3.78 12.83
N ALA A 100 14.74 4.52 13.91
CA ALA A 100 14.47 5.96 13.96
C ALA A 100 15.25 6.74 12.88
N ARG A 101 16.48 6.32 12.55
CA ARG A 101 17.25 6.91 11.44
C ARG A 101 16.54 6.70 10.10
N THR A 102 16.08 5.49 9.81
CA THR A 102 15.35 5.19 8.58
C THR A 102 14.01 5.95 8.52
N TYR A 103 13.30 6.07 9.64
CA TYR A 103 12.08 6.89 9.71
C TYR A 103 12.40 8.36 9.38
N ASP A 104 13.47 8.93 9.94
CA ASP A 104 13.86 10.31 9.67
C ASP A 104 14.19 10.54 8.19
N GLU A 105 14.83 9.57 7.53
CA GLU A 105 15.10 9.62 6.08
C GLU A 105 13.81 9.62 5.25
N ILE A 106 12.85 8.74 5.56
CA ILE A 106 11.54 8.71 4.91
C ILE A 106 10.81 10.03 5.14
N ILE A 107 10.69 10.46 6.40
CA ILE A 107 9.92 11.65 6.80
C ILE A 107 10.44 12.91 6.11
N ARG A 108 11.76 13.06 5.95
CA ARG A 108 12.34 14.19 5.21
C ARG A 108 11.89 14.21 3.74
N VAL A 109 11.85 13.05 3.09
CA VAL A 109 11.37 12.94 1.70
C VAL A 109 9.88 13.28 1.59
N LEU A 110 9.07 12.87 2.56
CA LEU A 110 7.64 13.24 2.61
C LEU A 110 7.46 14.74 2.89
N ALA A 111 8.26 15.31 3.79
CA ALA A 111 8.22 16.72 4.14
C ALA A 111 8.53 17.64 2.95
N ASP A 112 9.43 17.22 2.04
CA ASP A 112 9.69 17.94 0.79
C ASP A 112 8.43 18.10 -0.08
N VAL A 113 7.49 17.17 -0.01
CA VAL A 113 6.18 17.27 -0.69
C VAL A 113 5.17 18.07 0.14
N MET A 114 5.24 17.97 1.46
CA MET A 114 4.32 18.66 2.37
C MET A 114 4.43 20.19 2.32
N ILE A 115 5.59 20.72 1.94
CA ILE A 115 5.81 22.17 1.79
C ILE A 115 5.35 22.74 0.45
N LEU A 116 5.00 21.89 -0.52
CA LEU A 116 4.56 22.33 -1.85
C LEU A 116 3.21 23.07 -1.78
N ASN A 117 2.99 23.98 -2.71
CA ASN A 117 1.69 24.63 -2.88
C ASN A 117 0.68 23.62 -3.42
N ALA A 118 -0.61 23.84 -3.14
CA ALA A 118 -1.67 22.91 -3.54
C ALA A 118 -1.74 22.68 -5.06
N ASP A 119 -1.37 23.68 -5.86
CA ASP A 119 -1.35 23.67 -7.32
C ASP A 119 -0.06 23.10 -7.93
N ASP A 120 0.97 22.85 -7.12
CA ASP A 120 2.17 22.16 -7.57
C ASP A 120 1.87 20.71 -7.96
N THR A 121 2.80 20.08 -8.68
CA THR A 121 2.65 18.69 -9.13
C THR A 121 3.76 17.80 -8.60
N VAL A 122 3.39 16.58 -8.21
CA VAL A 122 4.30 15.52 -7.77
C VAL A 122 4.15 14.33 -8.70
N THR A 123 5.26 13.73 -9.11
CA THR A 123 5.21 12.51 -9.93
C THR A 123 5.23 11.29 -9.03
N ILE A 124 4.14 10.51 -9.04
CA ILE A 124 3.98 9.24 -8.35
C ILE A 124 3.77 8.15 -9.41
N ASN A 125 4.62 7.12 -9.42
CA ASN A 125 4.57 6.03 -10.42
C ASN A 125 4.34 6.53 -11.87
N GLN A 126 5.18 7.46 -12.33
CA GLN A 126 5.11 8.10 -13.67
C GLN A 126 3.86 8.96 -13.94
N THR A 127 2.95 9.09 -12.97
CA THR A 127 1.74 9.91 -13.06
C THR A 127 1.94 11.22 -12.31
N LYS A 128 1.59 12.35 -12.94
CA LYS A 128 1.62 13.66 -12.29
C LYS A 128 0.32 13.89 -11.52
N LEU A 129 0.42 14.04 -10.21
CA LEU A 129 -0.68 14.30 -9.31
C LEU A 129 -0.55 15.71 -8.72
N PRO A 130 -1.68 16.41 -8.48
CA PRO A 130 -1.66 17.63 -7.68
C PRO A 130 -1.07 17.36 -6.30
N ALA A 131 -0.25 18.29 -5.80
CA ALA A 131 0.43 18.13 -4.52
C ALA A 131 -0.59 17.91 -3.39
N TYR A 132 -1.71 18.65 -3.36
CA TYR A 132 -2.70 18.52 -2.29
C TYR A 132 -3.23 17.09 -2.13
N ILE A 133 -3.42 16.34 -3.21
CA ILE A 133 -3.84 14.93 -3.18
C ILE A 133 -2.78 14.04 -2.55
N VAL A 134 -1.51 14.22 -2.94
CA VAL A 134 -0.39 13.45 -2.37
C VAL A 134 -0.21 13.78 -0.89
N GLN A 135 -0.38 15.07 -0.55
CA GLN A 135 -0.29 15.55 0.81
C GLN A 135 -1.38 14.97 1.72
N GLU A 136 -2.63 14.87 1.24
CA GLU A 136 -3.72 14.20 1.98
C GLU A 136 -3.39 12.72 2.26
N ARG A 137 -2.83 12.01 1.28
CA ARG A 137 -2.38 10.62 1.47
C ARG A 137 -1.24 10.49 2.47
N PHE A 138 -0.28 11.41 2.46
CA PHE A 138 0.82 11.38 3.44
C PHE A 138 0.32 11.66 4.86
N ARG A 139 -0.70 12.50 5.03
CA ARG A 139 -1.33 12.74 6.34
C ARG A 139 -2.12 11.56 6.88
N SER A 140 -2.51 10.60 6.05
CA SER A 140 -3.14 9.36 6.51
C SER A 140 -2.15 8.28 6.92
N LEU A 141 -0.84 8.55 6.87
CA LEU A 141 0.18 7.59 7.32
C LEU A 141 0.23 7.54 8.85
N ASP A 142 0.21 6.32 9.35
CA ASP A 142 0.41 6.00 10.76
C ASP A 142 1.65 5.12 10.99
N SER A 143 1.87 4.68 12.23
CA SER A 143 2.99 3.81 12.61
C SER A 143 3.06 2.51 11.82
N SER A 144 1.91 1.92 11.53
CA SER A 144 1.82 0.65 10.81
C SER A 144 2.25 0.82 9.35
N HIS A 145 1.83 1.92 8.70
CA HIS A 145 2.25 2.23 7.33
C HIS A 145 3.76 2.48 7.24
N MET A 146 4.33 3.08 8.27
CA MET A 146 5.76 3.38 8.32
C MET A 146 6.61 2.14 8.53
N GLU A 147 6.13 1.18 9.31
CA GLU A 147 6.77 -0.12 9.43
C GLU A 147 6.84 -0.83 8.07
N TYR A 148 5.76 -0.80 7.28
CA TYR A 148 5.78 -1.29 5.89
C TYR A 148 6.84 -0.57 5.04
N LEU A 149 6.92 0.77 5.11
CA LEU A 149 7.90 1.53 4.32
C LEU A 149 9.34 1.21 4.71
N VAL A 150 9.62 1.05 6.00
CA VAL A 150 10.95 0.65 6.49
C VAL A 150 11.31 -0.74 6.04
N ASN A 151 10.37 -1.68 6.03
CA ASN A 151 10.62 -3.04 5.53
C ASN A 151 10.83 -3.07 4.01
N ALA A 152 10.16 -2.20 3.26
CA ALA A 152 10.25 -2.18 1.79
C ALA A 152 11.58 -1.58 1.25
N LEU A 153 12.31 -0.80 2.05
CA LEU A 153 13.54 -0.10 1.64
C LEU A 153 14.78 -1.02 1.52
N PRO A 154 15.17 -1.80 2.55
CA PRO A 154 16.37 -2.65 2.55
C PRO A 154 16.36 -3.70 1.45
N ASP A 155 15.21 -4.31 1.19
CA ASP A 155 15.04 -5.38 0.20
C ASP A 155 15.35 -4.94 -1.24
N ASN A 156 15.50 -3.62 -1.45
CA ASN A 156 15.62 -3.02 -2.77
C ASN A 156 16.82 -2.06 -2.91
N GLU A 157 17.70 -1.89 -1.93
CA GLU A 157 18.84 -0.95 -1.99
C GLU A 157 19.77 -1.20 -3.20
N ALA A 158 19.99 -2.46 -3.59
CA ALA A 158 20.79 -2.80 -4.77
C ALA A 158 20.06 -2.58 -6.12
N LYS A 159 18.74 -2.42 -6.10
CA LYS A 159 17.87 -2.33 -7.30
C LYS A 159 17.27 -0.94 -7.49
N ILE A 160 17.16 -0.13 -6.44
CA ILE A 160 16.58 1.20 -6.50
C ILE A 160 17.63 2.22 -6.95
N ARG A 161 17.56 2.59 -8.23
CA ARG A 161 18.35 3.69 -8.79
C ARG A 161 17.92 5.07 -8.27
N ASN A 162 16.67 5.21 -7.81
CA ASN A 162 16.10 6.46 -7.32
C ASN A 162 15.28 6.24 -6.04
N VAL A 163 15.94 6.34 -4.90
CA VAL A 163 15.37 6.08 -3.56
C VAL A 163 14.22 7.03 -3.25
N ARG A 164 14.32 8.31 -3.64
CA ARG A 164 13.26 9.29 -3.41
C ARG A 164 11.97 8.92 -4.13
N ALA A 165 12.05 8.58 -5.41
CA ALA A 165 10.88 8.19 -6.19
C ALA A 165 10.23 6.91 -5.65
N PHE A 166 11.04 5.97 -5.15
CA PHE A 166 10.55 4.78 -4.46
C PHE A 166 9.79 5.14 -3.19
N ILE A 167 10.39 5.92 -2.28
CA ILE A 167 9.75 6.34 -1.02
C ILE A 167 8.41 7.03 -1.30
N LEU A 168 8.38 8.00 -2.22
CA LEU A 168 7.15 8.73 -2.56
C LEU A 168 6.07 7.78 -3.10
N THR A 169 6.45 6.82 -3.94
CA THR A 169 5.50 5.86 -4.52
C THR A 169 5.00 4.87 -3.47
N ALA A 170 5.89 4.34 -2.64
CA ALA A 170 5.53 3.40 -1.58
C ALA A 170 4.63 4.06 -0.54
N ALA A 171 4.98 5.27 -0.08
CA ALA A 171 4.21 6.02 0.91
C ALA A 171 2.82 6.40 0.39
N TYR A 172 2.71 6.82 -0.87
CA TYR A 172 1.41 7.14 -1.47
C TYR A 172 0.47 5.94 -1.51
N ASN A 173 1.02 4.74 -1.78
CA ASN A 173 0.25 3.51 -1.90
C ASN A 173 0.05 2.78 -0.57
N ALA A 174 0.82 3.10 0.49
CA ALA A 174 0.79 2.36 1.75
C ALA A 174 -0.62 2.23 2.35
N PRO A 175 -1.45 3.30 2.42
CA PRO A 175 -2.80 3.19 2.96
C PRO A 175 -3.76 2.27 2.19
N SER A 176 -3.50 2.02 0.90
CA SER A 176 -4.33 1.15 0.07
C SER A 176 -3.76 -0.27 -0.06
N ASN A 177 -2.49 -0.47 0.27
CA ASN A 177 -1.78 -1.72 0.03
C ASN A 177 -1.55 -2.55 1.31
N MET A 178 -1.90 -2.02 2.49
CA MET A 178 -1.71 -2.71 3.77
C MET A 178 -2.39 -4.09 3.82
N ASP A 179 -3.66 -4.16 3.42
CA ASP A 179 -4.43 -5.41 3.45
C ASP A 179 -3.76 -6.50 2.60
N ALA A 180 -3.24 -6.12 1.43
CA ALA A 180 -2.54 -7.03 0.53
C ALA A 180 -1.17 -7.46 1.09
N TYR A 181 -0.42 -6.54 1.68
CA TYR A 181 0.92 -6.82 2.23
C TYR A 181 0.85 -7.81 3.40
N TYR A 182 0.00 -7.57 4.40
CA TYR A 182 -0.11 -8.49 5.54
C TYR A 182 -0.73 -9.84 5.15
N THR A 183 -1.66 -9.86 4.20
CA THR A 183 -2.17 -11.12 3.62
C THR A 183 -1.05 -11.95 2.98
N ALA A 184 -0.17 -11.29 2.21
CA ALA A 184 0.97 -11.95 1.58
C ALA A 184 2.01 -12.43 2.60
N LEU A 185 2.29 -11.63 3.64
CA LEU A 185 3.24 -11.97 4.70
C LEU A 185 2.79 -13.20 5.50
N VAL A 186 1.52 -13.23 5.95
CA VAL A 186 0.96 -14.40 6.65
C VAL A 186 1.02 -15.65 5.77
N SER A 187 0.71 -15.51 4.48
CA SER A 187 0.79 -16.63 3.54
C SER A 187 2.22 -17.12 3.31
N TYR A 188 3.21 -16.22 3.37
CA TYR A 188 4.62 -16.55 3.26
C TYR A 188 5.12 -17.30 4.50
N ASP A 189 4.84 -16.79 5.70
CA ASP A 189 5.22 -17.42 6.96
C ASP A 189 4.62 -18.82 7.12
N MET A 190 3.36 -19.02 6.71
CA MET A 190 2.72 -20.34 6.68
C MET A 190 3.39 -21.34 5.72
N ARG A 191 4.03 -20.85 4.65
CA ARG A 191 4.77 -21.69 3.70
C ARG A 191 6.19 -21.98 4.17
N GLU A 192 6.81 -21.05 4.88
CA GLU A 192 8.20 -21.17 5.33
C GLU A 192 8.33 -21.88 6.70
N GLY A 193 7.32 -21.79 7.57
CA GLY A 193 7.25 -22.49 8.86
C GLY A 193 6.77 -23.95 8.80
N GLY A 194 6.63 -24.51 7.60
CA GLY A 194 6.10 -25.86 7.34
C GLY A 194 7.15 -26.94 7.03
N LEU A 195 8.40 -26.77 7.48
CA LEU A 195 9.48 -27.78 7.34
C LEU A 195 9.92 -28.34 8.70
#